data_AF-A0A0F2J7X5-F1
#
_entry.id   AF-A0A0F2J7X5-F1
#
_cell.length_a   1.000
_cell.length_b   1.000
_cell.length_c   1.000
_cell.angle_alpha   90.00
_cell.angle_beta   90.00
_cell.angle_gamma   90.00
#
_symmetry.space_group_name_H-M   'P 1'
#
loop_
_entity.id
_entity.type
_entity.pdbx_description
1 polymer ?
#
loop_
_entity_poly.entity_id
_entity_poly.type
_entity_poly.pdbx_seq_one_letter_code
_entity_poly.pdbx_strand_id
1 'polypeptide(L)' 'MSVVTVYEDYNNSVSYFDYNQGYAQCNNAIGKAELVGQPYNTTIYFAVDFDATTSDLPAIKEYFRGVSAAIDLLPVK' A
#
# COMPACT_ATOMS: atom_id res chain seq x y z
N MET A 1 -21.11 -0.60 -13.67
CA MET A 1 -20.35 -1.35 -12.63
C MET A 1 -19.02 -0.65 -12.47
N SER A 2 -18.62 -0.32 -11.24
CA SER A 2 -17.34 0.34 -10.94
C SER A 2 -16.45 -0.65 -10.21
N VAL A 3 -15.18 -0.68 -10.55
CA VAL A 3 -14.17 -1.55 -9.94
C VAL A 3 -13.11 -0.67 -9.29
N VAL A 4 -12.66 -1.04 -8.10
CA VAL A 4 -11.56 -0.39 -7.37
C VAL A 4 -10.57 -1.46 -6.93
N THR A 5 -9.30 -1.10 -6.81
CA THR A 5 -8.23 -2.03 -6.43
C THR A 5 -7.90 -1.90 -4.96
N VAL A 6 -7.84 -3.03 -4.27
CA VAL A 6 -7.29 -3.17 -2.91
C VAL A 6 -6.06 -4.07 -2.97
N TYR A 7 -5.03 -3.73 -2.18
CA TYR A 7 -3.87 -4.56 -1.92
C TYR A 7 -3.81 -4.96 -0.45
N GLU A 8 -3.57 -6.25 -0.20
CA GLU A 8 -3.34 -6.87 1.10
C GLU A 8 -2.34 -8.03 0.89
N ASP A 9 -1.54 -8.35 1.89
CA ASP A 9 -0.56 -9.44 1.86
C ASP A 9 -0.29 -10.02 3.27
N TYR A 10 0.15 -9.18 4.22
CA TYR A 10 0.40 -9.58 5.62
C TYR A 10 -0.32 -8.70 6.64
N ASN A 11 -1.08 -7.69 6.23
CA ASN A 11 -1.38 -6.48 7.00
C ASN A 11 -2.41 -6.68 8.14
N ASN A 12 -2.32 -7.81 8.83
CA ASN A 12 -3.21 -8.35 9.87
C ASN A 12 -2.67 -8.20 11.31
N SER A 13 -1.56 -7.49 11.49
CA SER A 13 -0.96 -7.16 12.78
C SER A 13 -0.14 -5.87 12.65
N VAL A 14 -0.10 -5.07 13.72
CA VAL A 14 0.71 -3.83 13.78
C VAL A 14 2.19 -4.05 13.45
N SER A 15 2.72 -5.25 13.71
CA SER A 15 4.10 -5.63 13.39
C SER A 15 4.45 -5.61 11.91
N TYR A 16 3.44 -5.61 11.02
CA TYR A 16 3.62 -5.50 9.57
C TYR A 16 3.51 -4.06 9.05
N PHE A 17 3.30 -3.09 9.95
CA PHE A 17 3.21 -1.68 9.59
C PHE A 17 4.52 -0.95 9.90
N ASP A 18 5.49 -1.11 9.01
CA ASP A 18 6.71 -0.33 9.00
C ASP A 18 7.02 0.23 7.61
N TYR A 19 7.95 1.18 7.56
CA TYR A 19 8.36 1.87 6.34
C TYR A 19 8.83 0.92 5.23
N ASN A 20 9.69 -0.04 5.55
CA ASN A 20 10.30 -0.92 4.56
C ASN A 20 9.24 -1.86 3.98
N GLN A 21 8.33 -2.36 4.83
CA GLN A 21 7.22 -3.18 4.40
C GLN A 21 6.27 -2.40 3.47
N GLY A 22 5.93 -1.16 3.81
CA GLY A 22 5.11 -0.28 2.96
C GLY A 22 5.75 0.01 1.60
N TYR A 23 7.06 0.30 1.59
CA TYR A 23 7.82 0.52 0.36
C TYR A 23 7.82 -0.73 -0.55
N ALA A 24 8.12 -1.91 0.02
CA ALA A 24 8.16 -3.16 -0.73
C ALA A 24 6.78 -3.55 -1.27
N GLN A 25 5.75 -3.44 -0.45
CA GLN A 25 4.38 -3.78 -0.85
C GLN A 25 3.83 -2.82 -1.90
N CYS A 26 4.19 -1.53 -1.88
CA CYS A 26 3.80 -0.60 -2.93
C CYS A 26 4.36 -1.02 -4.30
N ASN A 27 5.65 -1.37 -4.38
CA ASN A 27 6.27 -1.87 -5.60
C ASN A 27 5.57 -3.15 -6.11
N ASN A 28 5.26 -4.08 -5.19
CA ASN A 28 4.51 -5.30 -5.54
C ASN A 28 3.09 -4.99 -6.02
N ALA A 29 2.40 -4.04 -5.38
CA ALA A 29 1.04 -3.64 -5.74
C ALA A 29 1.00 -3.03 -7.13
N ILE A 30 1.95 -2.14 -7.46
CA ILE A 30 2.09 -1.55 -8.79
C ILE A 30 2.37 -2.63 -9.84
N GLY A 31 3.32 -3.53 -9.59
CA GLY A 31 3.62 -4.63 -10.50
C GLY A 31 2.39 -5.51 -10.77
N LYS A 32 1.61 -5.85 -9.74
CA LYS A 32 0.35 -6.59 -9.89
C LYS A 32 -0.70 -5.78 -10.67
N ALA A 33 -0.85 -4.50 -10.37
CA ALA A 33 -1.79 -3.60 -11.05
C ALA A 33 -1.48 -3.48 -12.56
N GLU A 34 -0.21 -3.35 -12.92
CA GLU A 34 0.23 -3.33 -14.31
C GLU A 34 -0.05 -4.66 -15.01
N LEU A 35 0.20 -5.79 -14.35
CA LEU A 35 -0.06 -7.13 -14.91
C LEU A 35 -1.54 -7.39 -15.21
N VAL A 36 -2.45 -6.85 -14.39
CA VAL A 36 -3.90 -7.00 -14.59
C VAL A 36 -4.50 -5.87 -15.44
N GLY A 37 -3.69 -4.94 -15.93
CA GLY A 37 -4.13 -3.86 -16.79
C GLY A 37 -4.93 -2.78 -16.08
N GLN A 38 -4.70 -2.55 -14.78
CA GLN A 38 -5.28 -1.41 -14.08
C GLN A 38 -4.83 -0.11 -14.76
N PRO A 39 -5.75 0.82 -15.08
CA PRO A 39 -5.37 2.10 -15.70
C PRO A 39 -4.46 2.93 -14.79
N TYR A 40 -3.48 3.62 -15.37
CA TYR A 40 -2.70 4.62 -14.65
C TYR A 40 -3.57 5.76 -14.12
N ASN A 41 -3.05 6.50 -13.14
CA ASN A 41 -3.75 7.59 -12.46
C ASN A 41 -5.06 7.13 -11.77
N THR A 42 -5.13 5.85 -11.40
CA THR A 42 -6.19 5.29 -10.55
C THR A 42 -5.61 4.83 -9.21
N THR A 43 -6.44 4.84 -8.17
CA THR A 43 -6.02 4.53 -6.81
C THR A 43 -5.88 3.02 -6.58
N ILE A 44 -4.87 2.62 -5.81
CA ILE A 44 -4.79 1.33 -5.13
C ILE A 44 -4.94 1.60 -3.64
N TYR A 45 -5.92 0.98 -3.00
CA TYR A 45 -6.15 1.09 -1.55
C TYR A 45 -5.35 0.01 -0.82
N PHE A 46 -4.56 0.39 0.20
CA PHE A 46 -3.83 -0.57 1.03
C PHE A 46 -4.64 -0.89 2.28
N ALA A 47 -4.82 -2.18 2.58
CA ALA A 47 -5.61 -2.62 3.70
C ALA A 47 -4.88 -2.42 5.04
N VAL A 48 -5.63 -1.98 6.05
CA VAL A 48 -5.27 -2.10 7.46
C VAL A 48 -6.19 -3.17 8.05
N ASP A 49 -5.81 -4.44 7.92
CA ASP A 49 -6.70 -5.59 8.14
C ASP A 49 -6.54 -6.19 9.55
N PHE A 50 -6.59 -5.33 10.57
CA PHE A 50 -6.61 -5.75 11.96
C PHE A 50 -7.46 -4.78 12.79
N ASP A 51 -7.77 -5.16 14.02
CA ASP A 51 -8.51 -4.31 14.96
C ASP A 51 -7.61 -3.19 15.50
N ALA A 52 -7.32 -2.21 14.64
CA ALA A 52 -6.39 -1.14 14.90
C ALA A 52 -6.94 -0.13 15.91
N THR A 53 -6.08 0.29 16.82
CA THR A 53 -6.38 1.29 17.84
C THR A 53 -5.61 2.58 17.58
N THR A 54 -5.89 3.63 18.36
CA THR A 54 -5.16 4.90 18.25
C THR A 54 -3.66 4.75 18.52
N SER A 55 -3.24 3.79 19.35
CA SER A 55 -1.83 3.52 19.62
C SER A 55 -1.07 2.93 18.43
N ASP A 56 -1.77 2.36 17.45
CA ASP A 56 -1.17 1.75 16.25
C ASP A 56 -0.95 2.76 15.11
N LEU A 57 -1.62 3.92 15.18
CA LEU A 57 -1.53 4.97 14.16
C LEU A 57 -0.10 5.42 13.82
N PRO A 58 0.85 5.52 14.77
CA PRO A 58 2.24 5.84 14.43
C PRO A 58 2.87 4.82 13.47
N ALA A 59 2.67 3.51 13.71
CA ALA A 59 3.19 2.45 12.85
C ALA A 59 2.51 2.45 11.48
N ILE A 60 1.17 2.59 11.47
CA ILE A 60 0.39 2.70 10.23
C ILE A 60 0.85 3.91 9.39
N LYS A 61 1.08 5.07 10.01
CA LYS A 61 1.63 6.24 9.32
C LYS A 61 3.00 5.97 8.74
N GLU A 62 3.87 5.27 9.47
CA GLU A 62 5.21 4.94 8.99
C GLU A 62 5.17 4.00 7.77
N TYR A 63 4.28 3.00 7.79
CA TYR A 63 3.97 2.17 6.64
C TYR A 63 3.54 3.00 5.42
N PHE A 64 2.57 3.91 5.57
CA PHE A 64 2.10 4.74 4.46
C PHE A 64 3.14 5.76 3.97
N ARG A 65 4.10 6.18 4.82
CA ARG A 65 5.29 6.93 4.35
C ARG A 65 6.14 6.08 3.41
N GLY A 66 6.34 4.80 3.73
CA GLY A 66 7.01 3.85 2.85
C GLY A 66 6.28 3.66 1.52
N VAL A 67 4.96 3.50 1.56
CA VAL A 67 4.10 3.42 0.36
C VAL A 67 4.27 4.67 -0.51
N SER A 68 4.18 5.87 0.07
CA SER A 68 4.35 7.13 -0.67
C SER A 68 5.74 7.25 -1.29
N ALA A 69 6.79 6.89 -0.56
CA ALA A 69 8.16 6.99 -1.06
C ALA A 69 8.44 6.08 -2.27
N ALA A 70 7.77 4.92 -2.36
CA ALA A 70 7.86 4.05 -3.52
C ALA A 70 7.21 4.67 -4.77
N ILE A 71 6.18 5.50 -4.60
CA ILE A 71 5.50 6.19 -5.70
C ILE A 71 6.35 7.36 -6.23
N ASP A 72 6.92 8.17 -5.34
CA ASP A 72 7.68 9.38 -5.71
C ASP A 72 8.97 9.08 -6.51
N LEU A 73 9.46 7.83 -6.43
CA LEU A 73 10.63 7.36 -7.19
C LEU A 73 10.26 6.74 -8.55
N LEU A 74 8.98 6.60 -8.88
CA LEU A 74 8.58 6.11 -10.19
C LEU A 74 8.83 7.21 -11.23
N PRO A 75 9.52 6.90 -12.35
CA PRO A 75 9.59 7.84 -13.45
C PRO A 75 8.17 8.16 -13.91
N VAL A 76 7.86 9.47 -14.02
CA VAL A 76 6.61 9.93 -14.63
C VAL A 76 6.53 9.30 -16.03
N LYS A 77 5.54 8.43 -16.23
CA LYS A 77 5.23 7.83 -17.53
C LYS A 77 4.49 8.84 -18.40
#